data_AF-A0A2D6FBZ8-F1
#
_entry.id   AF-A0A2D6FBZ8-F1
#
_cell.length_a   1.000
_cell.length_b   1.000
_cell.length_c   1.000
_cell.angle_alpha   90.00
_cell.angle_beta   90.00
_cell.angle_gamma   90.00
#
_symmetry.space_group_name_H-M   'P 1'
#
loop_
_entity.id
_entity.type
_entity.pdbx_description
1 polymer ?
#
loop_
_entity_poly.entity_id
_entity_poly.type
_entity_poly.pdbx_seq_one_letter_code
_entity_poly.pdbx_strand_id
1 'polypeptide(L)'
;MFEKIQHMGYLTPDLDRAVAWFGESFGAVNAGGGPLNKSFAMPSGGRNAYMRFGNAEAELLEPEDKTGLSSEILTMHHVGYVVADINRAIDDLTARGFKFAADKPNVNVLGQTLLYFDSKTTNGVKMHITQLPGESVAGNDGLEIERIVHAGYRVKDLEDAIKWYTDKFDGTHIGGGPSRSGGRNAFVNFGQVQVELIEPGDPSIMGADHSMDHVGYAVGDISSCIGTCEAHGLKFVSDTPNTNGVGQQVLYFETDTSMGSRMHLTRLPD
;
A
#
# COMPACT_ATOMS: atom_id res chain seq x y z
N MET A 1 -13.15 -5.10 -11.47
CA MET A 1 -13.42 -5.66 -10.13
C MET A 1 -12.89 -4.73 -9.06
N PHE A 2 -11.57 -4.57 -8.97
CA PHE A 2 -10.95 -3.60 -8.07
C PHE A 2 -11.17 -2.17 -8.57
N GLU A 3 -11.50 -1.27 -7.66
CA GLU A 3 -11.69 0.15 -7.96
C GLU A 3 -10.40 0.93 -7.75
N LYS A 4 -9.83 0.85 -6.54
CA LYS A 4 -8.60 1.56 -6.12
C LYS A 4 -7.95 0.86 -4.93
N ILE A 5 -6.72 1.28 -4.58
CA ILE A 5 -6.16 0.97 -3.27
C ILE A 5 -6.94 1.77 -2.22
N GLN A 6 -7.42 1.08 -1.19
CA GLN A 6 -8.00 1.72 -0.01
C GLN A 6 -6.88 2.26 0.86
N HIS A 7 -6.03 1.34 1.35
CA HIS A 7 -4.98 1.66 2.30
C HIS A 7 -3.78 0.76 2.17
N MET A 8 -2.66 1.28 2.67
CA MET A 8 -1.49 0.47 3.03
C MET A 8 -1.53 0.17 4.52
N GLY A 9 -1.35 -1.09 4.89
CA GLY A 9 -1.22 -1.52 6.29
C GLY A 9 0.24 -1.53 6.71
N TYR A 10 0.53 -1.05 7.93
CA TYR A 10 1.86 -1.03 8.51
C TYR A 10 1.87 -1.63 9.91
N LEU A 11 2.87 -2.45 10.22
CA LEU A 11 3.20 -2.86 11.58
C LEU A 11 4.12 -1.81 12.23
N THR A 12 3.87 -1.52 13.50
CA THR A 12 4.69 -0.66 14.35
C THR A 12 4.75 -1.24 15.77
N PRO A 13 5.89 -1.14 16.49
CA PRO A 13 5.94 -1.49 17.91
C PRO A 13 5.38 -0.38 18.81
N ASP A 14 5.03 0.78 18.26
CA ASP A 14 4.46 1.93 18.98
C ASP A 14 3.41 2.62 18.09
N LEU A 15 2.13 2.33 18.36
CA LEU A 15 1.01 2.92 17.61
C LEU A 15 0.91 4.42 17.84
N ASP A 16 1.12 4.88 19.07
CA ASP A 16 0.88 6.28 19.44
C ASP A 16 1.90 7.20 18.74
N ARG A 17 3.18 6.77 18.67
CA ARG A 17 4.21 7.45 17.88
C ARG A 17 3.88 7.48 16.39
N ALA A 18 3.41 6.37 15.83
CA ALA A 18 3.07 6.30 14.41
C ALA A 18 1.87 7.21 14.05
N VAL A 19 0.85 7.23 14.90
CA VAL A 19 -0.32 8.13 14.77
C VAL A 19 0.13 9.60 14.83
N ALA A 20 0.97 9.95 15.80
CA ALA A 20 1.50 11.31 15.93
C ALA A 20 2.28 11.73 14.68
N TRP A 21 3.18 10.89 14.19
CA TRP A 21 3.98 11.18 13.00
C TRP A 21 3.13 11.38 11.74
N PHE A 22 2.11 10.55 11.50
CA PHE A 22 1.19 10.75 10.37
C PHE A 22 0.40 12.05 10.51
N GLY A 23 -0.02 12.40 11.73
CA GLY A 23 -0.68 13.67 12.02
C GLY A 23 0.19 14.89 11.71
N GLU A 24 1.45 14.85 12.15
CA GLU A 24 2.42 15.94 11.96
C GLU A 24 2.91 16.05 10.51
N SER A 25 3.24 14.93 9.87
CA SER A 25 3.91 14.91 8.57
C SER A 25 2.94 15.00 7.39
N PHE A 26 1.79 14.34 7.49
CA PHE A 26 0.80 14.28 6.41
C PHE A 26 -0.46 15.09 6.72
N GLY A 27 -0.55 15.75 7.88
CA GLY A 27 -1.79 16.38 8.33
C GLY A 27 -2.91 15.35 8.56
N ALA A 28 -2.53 14.10 8.86
CA ALA A 28 -3.49 13.01 8.87
C ALA A 28 -4.45 13.08 10.08
N VAL A 29 -5.71 12.69 9.86
CA VAL A 29 -6.73 12.60 10.90
C VAL A 29 -6.97 11.14 11.24
N ASN A 30 -6.98 10.82 12.54
CA ASN A 30 -7.36 9.50 13.02
C ASN A 30 -8.87 9.29 12.85
N ALA A 31 -9.26 8.39 11.96
CA ALA A 31 -10.64 8.07 11.64
C ALA A 31 -11.26 7.01 12.56
N GLY A 32 -10.46 6.38 13.42
CA GLY A 32 -10.88 5.34 14.34
C GLY A 32 -9.83 4.25 14.49
N GLY A 33 -10.20 3.19 15.21
CA GLY A 33 -9.30 2.10 15.58
C GLY A 33 -9.61 1.61 16.99
N GLY A 34 -8.84 0.67 17.48
CA GLY A 34 -9.00 0.15 18.84
C GLY A 34 -8.35 -1.20 19.04
N PRO A 35 -8.74 -1.93 20.10
CA PRO A 35 -8.26 -3.28 20.36
C PRO A 35 -8.59 -4.23 19.20
N LEU A 36 -7.63 -5.07 18.83
CA LEU A 36 -7.75 -6.10 17.82
C LEU A 36 -7.63 -7.49 18.44
N ASN A 37 -8.63 -8.33 18.17
CA ASN A 37 -8.57 -9.74 18.47
C ASN A 37 -7.58 -10.46 17.53
N LYS A 38 -7.16 -11.66 17.93
CA LYS A 38 -6.35 -12.55 17.10
C LYS A 38 -7.06 -12.85 15.78
N SER A 39 -6.33 -12.68 14.68
CA SER A 39 -6.84 -12.87 13.32
C SER A 39 -5.72 -13.28 12.36
N PHE A 40 -6.05 -13.60 11.12
CA PHE A 40 -5.06 -13.87 10.06
C PHE A 40 -4.09 -12.69 9.84
N ALA A 41 -4.61 -11.46 9.89
CA ALA A 41 -3.80 -10.26 9.77
C ALA A 41 -2.95 -10.04 11.02
N MET A 42 -3.50 -10.25 12.21
CA MET A 42 -2.86 -10.02 13.51
C MET A 42 -2.91 -11.27 14.40
N PRO A 43 -1.99 -12.25 14.23
CA PRO A 43 -2.06 -13.53 14.94
C PRO A 43 -1.94 -13.41 16.46
N SER A 44 -1.19 -12.43 16.95
CA SER A 44 -1.07 -12.13 18.38
C SER A 44 -2.19 -11.24 18.91
N GLY A 45 -3.06 -10.69 18.05
CA GLY A 45 -3.94 -9.58 18.43
C GLY A 45 -3.15 -8.28 18.57
N GLY A 46 -3.74 -7.26 19.16
CA GLY A 46 -3.07 -5.98 19.39
C GLY A 46 -4.02 -4.80 19.39
N ARG A 47 -3.60 -3.70 18.75
CA ARG A 47 -4.45 -2.53 18.50
C ARG A 47 -4.15 -1.89 17.15
N ASN A 48 -5.07 -1.09 16.63
CA ASN A 48 -4.87 -0.33 15.40
C ASN A 48 -5.39 1.10 15.44
N ALA A 49 -4.99 1.88 14.43
CA ALA A 49 -5.56 3.18 14.08
C ALA A 49 -5.64 3.33 12.55
N TYR A 50 -6.62 4.08 12.06
CA TYR A 50 -6.78 4.43 10.65
C TYR A 50 -6.47 5.91 10.46
N MET A 51 -5.37 6.22 9.78
CA MET A 51 -4.92 7.59 9.53
C MET A 51 -5.30 8.00 8.10
N ARG A 52 -6.14 9.01 7.95
CA ARG A 52 -6.56 9.54 6.64
C ARG A 52 -5.81 10.82 6.33
N PHE A 53 -5.42 11.03 5.08
CA PHE A 53 -4.76 12.25 4.60
C PHE A 53 -5.05 12.43 3.12
N GLY A 54 -5.53 13.62 2.72
CA GLY A 54 -6.09 13.82 1.39
C GLY A 54 -7.16 12.76 1.08
N ASN A 55 -6.96 11.99 0.00
CA ASN A 55 -7.81 10.88 -0.40
C ASN A 55 -7.16 9.49 -0.16
N ALA A 56 -6.20 9.40 0.75
CA ALA A 56 -5.51 8.17 1.14
C ALA A 56 -5.79 7.79 2.60
N GLU A 57 -5.59 6.50 2.92
CA GLU A 57 -5.70 5.94 4.26
C GLU A 57 -4.48 5.05 4.54
N ALA A 58 -3.93 5.12 5.75
CA ALA A 58 -2.96 4.17 6.28
C ALA A 58 -3.58 3.45 7.49
N GLU A 59 -3.49 2.13 7.51
CA GLU A 59 -3.82 1.35 8.70
C GLU A 59 -2.54 1.06 9.48
N LEU A 60 -2.48 1.52 10.72
CA LEU A 60 -1.35 1.32 11.62
C LEU A 60 -1.72 0.23 12.62
N LEU A 61 -0.89 -0.79 12.74
CA LEU A 61 -1.15 -1.94 13.59
C LEU A 61 0.01 -2.14 14.57
N GLU A 62 -0.31 -2.20 15.85
CA GLU A 62 0.63 -2.56 16.90
C GLU A 62 0.25 -3.94 17.47
N PRO A 63 1.03 -4.99 17.20
CA PRO A 63 0.75 -6.32 17.71
C PRO A 63 1.11 -6.46 19.19
N GLU A 64 0.47 -7.41 19.87
CA GLU A 64 0.88 -7.81 21.23
C GLU A 64 2.30 -8.39 21.24
N ASP A 65 2.58 -9.27 20.26
CA ASP A 65 3.92 -9.78 20.02
C ASP A 65 4.66 -8.89 19.03
N LYS A 66 5.66 -8.16 19.54
CA LYS A 66 6.49 -7.21 18.78
C LYS A 66 7.81 -7.83 18.32
N THR A 67 8.00 -9.14 18.50
CA THR A 67 9.24 -9.83 18.12
C THR A 67 9.52 -9.63 16.63
N GLY A 68 10.73 -9.17 16.31
CA GLY A 68 11.16 -8.93 14.93
C GLY A 68 10.74 -7.57 14.35
N LEU A 69 9.98 -6.75 15.07
CA LEU A 69 9.70 -5.37 14.66
C LEU A 69 10.84 -4.44 15.06
N SER A 70 11.22 -3.56 14.13
CA SER A 70 12.12 -2.44 14.45
C SER A 70 11.35 -1.32 15.14
N SER A 71 11.94 -0.72 16.18
CA SER A 71 11.41 0.49 16.84
C SER A 71 11.41 1.74 15.98
N GLU A 72 12.08 1.69 14.82
CA GLU A 72 12.30 2.85 13.95
C GLU A 72 11.55 2.74 12.62
N ILE A 73 11.02 1.57 12.28
CA ILE A 73 10.51 1.28 10.94
C ILE A 73 9.02 0.92 10.98
N LEU A 74 8.21 1.69 10.25
CA LEU A 74 6.88 1.26 9.80
C LEU A 74 7.05 0.14 8.77
N THR A 75 6.74 -1.08 9.18
CA THR A 75 6.92 -2.26 8.32
C THR A 75 5.67 -2.49 7.50
N MET A 76 5.76 -2.38 6.17
CA MET A 76 4.63 -2.67 5.28
C MET A 76 4.10 -4.09 5.51
N HIS A 77 2.79 -4.21 5.68
CA HIS A 77 2.15 -5.43 6.15
C HIS A 77 1.14 -5.99 5.16
N HIS A 78 0.28 -5.14 4.59
CA HIS A 78 -0.72 -5.56 3.62
C HIS A 78 -1.19 -4.39 2.75
N VAL A 79 -1.99 -4.70 1.73
CA VAL A 79 -2.72 -3.74 0.91
C VAL A 79 -4.21 -4.08 0.90
N GLY A 80 -5.06 -3.06 1.05
CA GLY A 80 -6.51 -3.18 0.90
C GLY A 80 -6.97 -2.65 -0.45
N TYR A 81 -7.85 -3.38 -1.14
CA TYR A 81 -8.44 -2.96 -2.42
C TYR A 81 -9.94 -2.74 -2.31
N VAL A 82 -10.42 -1.60 -2.79
CA VAL A 82 -11.87 -1.31 -2.82
C VAL A 82 -12.55 -2.12 -3.91
N VAL A 83 -13.71 -2.70 -3.59
CA VAL A 83 -14.64 -3.35 -4.52
C VAL A 83 -16.06 -2.82 -4.28
N ALA A 84 -16.84 -2.69 -5.35
CA ALA A 84 -18.22 -2.17 -5.29
C ALA A 84 -19.19 -3.10 -4.54
N ASP A 85 -19.08 -4.40 -4.79
CA ASP A 85 -19.89 -5.46 -4.19
C ASP A 85 -18.97 -6.61 -3.76
N ILE A 86 -18.79 -6.76 -2.45
CA ILE A 86 -17.87 -7.74 -1.88
C ILE A 86 -18.33 -9.18 -2.11
N ASN A 87 -19.64 -9.47 -2.14
CA ASN A 87 -20.13 -10.83 -2.37
C ASN A 87 -19.87 -11.24 -3.82
N ARG A 88 -20.15 -10.35 -4.77
CA ARG A 88 -19.81 -10.58 -6.18
C ARG A 88 -18.30 -10.70 -6.39
N ALA A 89 -17.51 -9.85 -5.73
CA ALA A 89 -16.05 -9.92 -5.83
C ALA A 89 -15.52 -11.26 -5.30
N ILE A 90 -16.08 -11.78 -4.20
CA ILE A 90 -15.74 -13.11 -3.66
C ILE A 90 -16.01 -14.20 -4.69
N ASP A 91 -17.22 -14.23 -5.28
CA ASP A 91 -17.59 -15.24 -6.28
C ASP A 91 -16.64 -15.21 -7.49
N ASP A 92 -16.40 -14.02 -8.04
CA ASP A 92 -15.54 -13.81 -9.21
C ASP A 92 -14.07 -14.17 -8.90
N LEU A 93 -13.56 -13.85 -7.70
CA LEU A 93 -12.18 -14.17 -7.27
C LEU A 93 -12.01 -15.67 -6.99
N THR A 94 -12.99 -16.30 -6.35
CA THR A 94 -12.99 -17.76 -6.14
C THR A 94 -13.02 -18.50 -7.47
N ALA A 95 -13.81 -18.04 -8.45
CA ALA A 95 -13.81 -18.60 -9.80
C ALA A 95 -12.45 -18.48 -10.51
N ARG A 96 -11.64 -17.47 -10.17
CA ARG A 96 -10.26 -17.27 -10.65
C ARG A 96 -9.19 -18.05 -9.85
N GLY A 97 -9.63 -18.83 -8.86
CA GLY A 97 -8.78 -19.70 -8.04
C GLY A 97 -8.18 -19.04 -6.80
N PHE A 98 -8.64 -17.84 -6.42
CA PHE A 98 -8.26 -17.25 -5.14
C PHE A 98 -8.93 -17.99 -3.97
N LYS A 99 -8.24 -18.00 -2.84
CA LYS A 99 -8.76 -18.49 -1.56
C LYS A 99 -8.78 -17.35 -0.56
N PHE A 100 -9.64 -17.47 0.45
CA PHE A 100 -9.78 -16.48 1.50
C PHE A 100 -9.36 -17.06 2.85
N ALA A 101 -8.89 -16.19 3.75
CA ALA A 101 -8.42 -16.56 5.07
C ALA A 101 -9.57 -16.85 6.06
N ALA A 102 -10.81 -16.57 5.67
CA ALA A 102 -12.03 -16.84 6.43
C ALA A 102 -13.20 -17.13 5.49
N ASP A 103 -14.25 -17.78 6.03
CA ASP A 103 -15.43 -18.19 5.25
C ASP A 103 -16.35 -17.02 4.85
N LYS A 104 -16.28 -15.90 5.56
CA LYS A 104 -17.14 -14.73 5.33
C LYS A 104 -16.42 -13.42 5.67
N PRO A 105 -16.81 -12.29 5.04
CA PRO A 105 -16.31 -10.98 5.42
C PRO A 105 -16.61 -10.61 6.87
N ASN A 106 -15.76 -9.75 7.44
CA ASN A 106 -16.03 -9.06 8.71
C ASN A 106 -16.26 -7.57 8.48
N VAL A 107 -16.85 -6.90 9.47
CA VAL A 107 -17.05 -5.44 9.45
C VAL A 107 -16.13 -4.82 10.49
N ASN A 108 -15.35 -3.81 10.10
CA ASN A 108 -14.48 -3.09 11.03
C ASN A 108 -15.22 -1.94 11.75
N VAL A 109 -14.51 -1.25 12.64
CA VAL A 109 -15.04 -0.13 13.43
C VAL A 109 -15.51 1.06 12.58
N LEU A 110 -15.07 1.14 11.32
CA LEU A 110 -15.47 2.18 10.37
C LEU A 110 -16.68 1.79 9.53
N GLY A 111 -17.28 0.61 9.79
CA GLY A 111 -18.40 0.09 9.01
C GLY A 111 -17.99 -0.48 7.64
N GLN A 112 -16.69 -0.67 7.39
CA GLN A 112 -16.19 -1.24 6.14
C GLN A 112 -16.26 -2.76 6.22
N THR A 113 -16.77 -3.38 5.16
CA THR A 113 -16.86 -4.85 5.06
C THR A 113 -15.64 -5.36 4.31
N LEU A 114 -14.84 -6.24 4.91
CA LEU A 114 -13.57 -6.69 4.33
C LEU A 114 -13.36 -8.21 4.44
N LEU A 115 -12.56 -8.76 3.53
CA LEU A 115 -12.15 -10.16 3.55
C LEU A 115 -10.70 -10.33 3.04
N TYR A 116 -9.86 -10.94 3.88
CA TYR A 116 -8.47 -11.23 3.53
C TYR A 116 -8.34 -12.45 2.62
N PHE A 117 -7.42 -12.36 1.66
CA PHE A 117 -7.00 -13.51 0.86
C PHE A 117 -6.13 -14.47 1.70
N ASP A 118 -6.17 -15.77 1.37
CA ASP A 118 -5.09 -16.69 1.74
C ASP A 118 -3.85 -16.31 0.92
N SER A 119 -2.77 -15.93 1.61
CA SER A 119 -1.56 -15.40 0.98
C SER A 119 -0.89 -16.39 0.03
N LYS A 120 -1.17 -17.69 0.17
CA LYS A 120 -0.70 -18.73 -0.78
C LYS A 120 -1.24 -18.54 -2.18
N THR A 121 -2.33 -17.79 -2.33
CA THR A 121 -2.93 -17.48 -3.64
C THR A 121 -2.60 -16.07 -4.14
N THR A 122 -1.81 -15.30 -3.40
CA THR A 122 -1.41 -13.91 -3.72
C THR A 122 0.11 -13.72 -3.65
N ASN A 123 0.87 -14.74 -4.05
CA ASN A 123 2.33 -14.76 -4.04
C ASN A 123 2.94 -14.37 -2.68
N GLY A 124 2.32 -14.82 -1.59
CA GLY A 124 2.76 -14.56 -0.21
C GLY A 124 2.37 -13.18 0.34
N VAL A 125 1.86 -12.27 -0.49
CA VAL A 125 1.46 -10.92 -0.05
C VAL A 125 0.14 -10.98 0.69
N LYS A 126 0.05 -10.36 1.87
CA LYS A 126 -1.24 -10.15 2.53
C LYS A 126 -2.02 -9.06 1.79
N MET A 127 -3.20 -9.43 1.33
CA MET A 127 -4.12 -8.54 0.62
C MET A 127 -5.53 -8.75 1.19
N HIS A 128 -6.37 -7.73 1.10
CA HIS A 128 -7.80 -7.88 1.35
C HIS A 128 -8.63 -7.05 0.38
N ILE A 129 -9.86 -7.51 0.15
CA ILE A 129 -10.89 -6.71 -0.52
C ILE A 129 -11.76 -6.03 0.52
N THR A 130 -12.18 -4.81 0.22
CA THR A 130 -13.04 -3.99 1.08
C THR A 130 -14.17 -3.39 0.27
N GLN A 131 -15.39 -3.50 0.79
CA GLN A 131 -16.51 -2.66 0.39
C GLN A 131 -16.71 -1.57 1.43
N LEU A 132 -16.64 -0.31 0.98
CA LEU A 132 -16.84 0.86 1.82
C LEU A 132 -18.34 1.00 2.19
N PRO A 133 -18.66 1.61 3.36
CA PRO A 133 -20.02 2.07 3.60
C PRO A 133 -20.35 3.12 2.53
N GLY A 134 -21.54 3.06 1.91
CA GLY A 134 -21.84 3.76 0.65
C GLY A 134 -21.71 5.29 0.63
N GLU A 135 -21.40 5.95 1.74
CA GLU A 135 -21.03 7.36 1.78
C GLU A 135 -19.52 7.54 1.60
N SER A 136 -19.11 8.42 0.69
CA SER A 136 -17.72 8.80 0.57
C SER A 136 -17.28 9.49 1.85
N VAL A 137 -16.23 8.98 2.48
CA VAL A 137 -15.54 9.72 3.53
C VAL A 137 -14.94 10.97 2.89
N ALA A 138 -15.32 12.14 3.39
CA ALA A 138 -14.71 13.39 2.95
C ALA A 138 -13.20 13.35 3.21
N GLY A 139 -12.40 13.78 2.23
CA GLY A 139 -10.99 14.06 2.44
C GLY A 139 -10.81 15.09 3.56
N ASN A 140 -9.60 15.15 4.12
CA ASN A 140 -9.25 16.19 5.07
C ASN A 140 -8.25 17.18 4.45
N ASP A 141 -8.06 18.32 5.13
CA ASP A 141 -7.11 19.38 4.75
C ASP A 141 -5.63 18.98 4.97
N GLY A 142 -5.32 17.68 5.03
CA GLY A 142 -3.96 17.17 5.08
C GLY A 142 -3.23 17.32 3.74
N LEU A 143 -2.08 16.66 3.61
CA LEU A 143 -1.32 16.65 2.36
C LEU A 143 -2.24 16.26 1.18
N GLU A 144 -2.21 17.04 0.10
CA GLU A 144 -3.07 16.87 -1.08
C GLU A 144 -2.68 15.63 -1.90
N ILE A 145 -2.91 14.46 -1.33
CA ILE A 145 -2.77 13.16 -1.99
C ILE A 145 -4.08 12.83 -2.70
N GLU A 146 -4.02 12.65 -4.02
CA GLU A 146 -5.18 12.31 -4.84
C GLU A 146 -5.62 10.86 -4.63
N ARG A 147 -4.65 9.95 -4.45
CA ARG A 147 -4.84 8.52 -4.12
C ARG A 147 -3.51 7.85 -3.84
N ILE A 148 -3.56 6.65 -3.25
CA ILE A 148 -2.45 5.70 -3.36
C ILE A 148 -2.43 5.18 -4.80
N VAL A 149 -1.34 5.40 -5.52
CA VAL A 149 -1.23 4.93 -6.91
C VAL A 149 -0.78 3.49 -6.99
N HIS A 150 0.23 3.12 -6.20
CA HIS A 150 0.76 1.77 -6.22
C HIS A 150 1.32 1.30 -4.90
N ALA A 151 1.31 -0.02 -4.77
CA ALA A 151 2.23 -0.76 -3.91
C ALA A 151 3.38 -1.31 -4.77
N GLY A 152 4.61 -1.10 -4.32
CA GLY A 152 5.81 -1.66 -4.92
C GLY A 152 6.15 -3.01 -4.29
N TYR A 153 6.50 -3.99 -5.12
CA TYR A 153 6.86 -5.33 -4.69
C TYR A 153 8.21 -5.74 -5.26
N ARG A 154 9.08 -6.27 -4.41
CA ARG A 154 10.24 -7.04 -4.87
C ARG A 154 9.79 -8.44 -5.25
N VAL A 155 10.19 -8.87 -6.44
CA VAL A 155 9.83 -10.16 -7.01
C VAL A 155 11.09 -10.92 -7.46
N LYS A 156 10.99 -12.25 -7.48
CA LYS A 156 12.11 -13.11 -7.91
C LYS A 156 12.20 -13.21 -9.43
N ASP A 157 11.08 -13.22 -10.12
CA ASP A 157 11.01 -13.28 -11.57
C ASP A 157 9.99 -12.24 -12.04
N LEU A 158 10.47 -11.26 -12.81
CA LEU A 158 9.64 -10.15 -13.27
C LEU A 158 8.58 -10.59 -14.28
N GLU A 159 8.90 -11.52 -15.17
CA GLU A 159 7.99 -11.96 -16.24
C GLU A 159 6.85 -12.79 -15.65
N ASP A 160 7.16 -13.69 -14.73
CA ASP A 160 6.15 -14.47 -14.01
C ASP A 160 5.25 -13.56 -13.16
N ALA A 161 5.80 -12.53 -12.53
CA ALA A 161 5.02 -11.58 -11.75
C ALA A 161 4.08 -10.74 -12.65
N ILE A 162 4.58 -10.21 -13.78
CA ILE A 162 3.73 -9.52 -14.77
C ILE A 162 2.61 -10.44 -15.23
N LYS A 163 2.95 -11.67 -15.61
CA LYS A 163 1.97 -12.67 -16.05
C LYS A 163 0.92 -12.95 -14.97
N TRP A 164 1.35 -13.07 -13.72
CA TRP A 164 0.42 -13.31 -12.61
C TRP A 164 -0.60 -12.18 -12.46
N TYR A 165 -0.16 -10.91 -12.44
CA TYR A 165 -1.07 -9.77 -12.30
C TYR A 165 -1.97 -9.58 -13.52
N THR A 166 -1.45 -9.80 -14.73
CA THR A 166 -2.26 -9.73 -15.96
C THR A 166 -3.32 -10.83 -15.98
N ASP A 167 -2.97 -12.10 -15.70
CA ASP A 167 -3.90 -13.22 -15.72
C ASP A 167 -4.91 -13.18 -14.56
N LYS A 168 -4.46 -12.89 -13.34
CA LYS A 168 -5.28 -13.04 -12.14
C LYS A 168 -6.12 -11.82 -11.84
N PHE A 169 -5.55 -10.63 -12.00
CA PHE A 169 -6.21 -9.35 -11.72
C PHE A 169 -6.75 -8.66 -12.97
N ASP A 170 -6.66 -9.30 -14.14
CA ASP A 170 -7.06 -8.70 -15.42
C ASP A 170 -6.29 -7.40 -15.68
N GLY A 171 -5.01 -7.43 -15.31
CA GLY A 171 -4.12 -6.28 -15.39
C GLY A 171 -3.59 -6.04 -16.80
N THR A 172 -3.17 -4.80 -17.06
CA THR A 172 -2.48 -4.39 -18.28
C THR A 172 -1.05 -4.00 -17.94
N HIS A 173 -0.06 -4.69 -18.51
CA HIS A 173 1.34 -4.28 -18.43
C HIS A 173 1.55 -3.00 -19.25
N ILE A 174 2.00 -1.92 -18.62
CA ILE A 174 2.13 -0.60 -19.25
C ILE A 174 3.59 -0.18 -19.53
N GLY A 175 4.56 -1.05 -19.22
CA GLY A 175 5.98 -0.80 -19.43
C GLY A 175 6.80 -0.95 -18.15
N GLY A 176 8.06 -0.54 -18.23
CA GLY A 176 9.08 -0.79 -17.21
C GLY A 176 10.46 -0.43 -17.73
N GLY A 177 11.49 -0.64 -16.91
CA GLY A 177 12.85 -0.33 -17.29
C GLY A 177 13.88 -0.73 -16.23
N PRO A 178 15.08 -0.15 -16.27
CA PRO A 178 16.07 -0.34 -15.21
C PRO A 178 15.53 0.17 -13.87
N SER A 179 15.68 -0.64 -12.81
CA SER A 179 15.33 -0.21 -11.44
C SER A 179 16.45 0.67 -10.86
N ARG A 180 16.08 1.70 -10.09
CA ARG A 180 17.03 2.55 -9.35
C ARG A 180 17.87 1.75 -8.33
N SER A 181 17.32 0.68 -7.78
CA SER A 181 18.01 -0.21 -6.84
C SER A 181 18.87 -1.28 -7.54
N GLY A 182 19.01 -1.20 -8.86
CA GLY A 182 19.62 -2.23 -9.70
C GLY A 182 18.60 -3.29 -10.16
N GLY A 183 18.91 -3.98 -11.25
CA GLY A 183 17.97 -4.90 -11.90
C GLY A 183 16.95 -4.17 -12.78
N ARG A 184 15.70 -4.63 -12.76
CA ARG A 184 14.63 -4.13 -13.65
C ARG A 184 13.28 -4.03 -12.93
N ASN A 185 12.42 -3.16 -13.41
CA ASN A 185 11.05 -3.03 -12.94
C ASN A 185 10.03 -3.09 -14.08
N ALA A 186 8.77 -3.33 -13.71
CA ALA A 186 7.62 -3.25 -14.58
C ALA A 186 6.39 -2.74 -13.82
N PHE A 187 5.45 -2.18 -14.57
CA PHE A 187 4.22 -1.61 -14.04
C PHE A 187 3.01 -2.29 -14.66
N VAL A 188 2.11 -2.79 -13.82
CA VAL A 188 0.85 -3.40 -14.26
C VAL A 188 -0.32 -2.65 -13.64
N ASN A 189 -1.27 -2.23 -14.47
CA ASN A 189 -2.46 -1.48 -14.04
C ASN A 189 -3.70 -2.37 -14.02
N PHE A 190 -4.57 -2.22 -13.02
CA PHE A 190 -5.91 -2.82 -12.96
C PHE A 190 -6.86 -1.92 -12.16
N GLY A 191 -8.04 -1.59 -12.69
CA GLY A 191 -8.87 -0.53 -12.10
C GLY A 191 -8.08 0.80 -12.01
N GLN A 192 -8.21 1.53 -10.90
CA GLN A 192 -7.35 2.67 -10.55
C GLN A 192 -6.20 2.25 -9.62
N VAL A 193 -5.64 1.06 -9.86
CA VAL A 193 -4.46 0.53 -9.16
C VAL A 193 -3.34 0.34 -10.16
N GLN A 194 -2.14 0.70 -9.74
CA GLN A 194 -0.90 0.25 -10.36
C GLN A 194 -0.15 -0.63 -9.37
N VAL A 195 0.57 -1.62 -9.85
CA VAL A 195 1.62 -2.30 -9.08
C VAL A 195 2.95 -2.05 -9.75
N GLU A 196 3.97 -1.75 -8.94
CA GLU A 196 5.35 -1.74 -9.40
C GLU A 196 6.01 -3.04 -8.97
N LEU A 197 6.55 -3.79 -9.93
CA LEU A 197 7.22 -5.06 -9.71
C LEU A 197 8.71 -4.85 -9.95
N ILE A 198 9.56 -5.21 -8.99
CA ILE A 198 11.00 -4.95 -9.01
C ILE A 198 11.74 -6.26 -8.86
N GLU A 199 12.42 -6.70 -9.92
CA GLU A 199 13.36 -7.81 -9.87
C GLU A 199 14.77 -7.24 -9.61
N PRO A 200 15.43 -7.64 -8.52
CA PRO A 200 16.76 -7.11 -8.19
C PRO A 200 17.82 -7.64 -9.17
N GLY A 201 18.97 -6.95 -9.23
CA GLY A 201 20.07 -7.36 -10.11
C GLY A 201 20.62 -8.76 -9.85
N ASP A 202 20.50 -9.27 -8.62
CA ASP A 202 20.68 -10.67 -8.27
C ASP A 202 19.35 -11.24 -7.72
N PRO A 203 18.55 -11.93 -8.55
CA PRO A 203 17.28 -12.52 -8.11
C PRO A 203 17.42 -13.72 -7.17
N SER A 204 18.62 -14.30 -7.04
CA SER A 204 18.84 -15.48 -6.19
C SER A 204 18.66 -15.19 -4.70
N ILE A 205 18.77 -13.91 -4.30
CA ILE A 205 18.53 -13.45 -2.92
C ILE A 205 17.05 -13.49 -2.54
N MET A 206 16.14 -13.62 -3.51
CA MET A 206 14.71 -13.57 -3.29
C MET A 206 14.15 -14.98 -2.99
N GLY A 207 13.22 -15.01 -2.04
CA GLY A 207 12.32 -16.15 -1.83
C GLY A 207 11.30 -16.30 -2.96
N ALA A 208 10.41 -17.28 -2.85
CA ALA A 208 9.31 -17.46 -3.81
C ALA A 208 8.23 -16.36 -3.67
N ASP A 209 8.02 -15.87 -2.45
CA ASP A 209 7.03 -14.85 -2.14
C ASP A 209 7.50 -13.46 -2.58
N HIS A 210 6.54 -12.62 -2.95
CA HIS A 210 6.77 -11.20 -3.17
C HIS A 210 6.93 -10.49 -1.82
N SER A 211 7.78 -9.46 -1.78
CA SER A 211 7.98 -8.63 -0.60
C SER A 211 7.56 -7.19 -0.89
N MET A 212 6.78 -6.57 0.02
CA MET A 212 6.42 -5.16 -0.10
C MET A 212 7.66 -4.28 0.04
N ASP A 213 7.86 -3.35 -0.87
CA ASP A 213 9.05 -2.48 -0.91
C ASP A 213 8.73 -1.04 -0.52
N HIS A 214 7.69 -0.46 -1.14
CA HIS A 214 7.33 0.94 -0.96
C HIS A 214 5.88 1.22 -1.37
N VAL A 215 5.41 2.43 -1.10
CA VAL A 215 4.14 2.98 -1.58
C VAL A 215 4.36 4.24 -2.42
N GLY A 216 3.58 4.37 -3.50
CA GLY A 216 3.48 5.59 -4.29
C GLY A 216 2.20 6.36 -4.00
N TYR A 217 2.30 7.66 -3.75
CA TYR A 217 1.16 8.56 -3.57
C TYR A 217 1.02 9.49 -4.79
N ALA A 218 -0.12 9.43 -5.47
CA ALA A 218 -0.41 10.32 -6.58
C ALA A 218 -0.75 11.73 -6.09
N VAL A 219 -0.18 12.74 -6.76
CA VAL A 219 -0.40 14.16 -6.50
C VAL A 219 -0.57 14.92 -7.81
N GLY A 220 -1.36 15.99 -7.78
CA GLY A 220 -1.58 16.87 -8.93
C GLY A 220 -0.36 17.76 -9.20
N ASP A 221 -0.13 18.73 -8.33
CA ASP A 221 1.06 19.59 -8.37
C ASP A 221 2.17 19.04 -7.46
N ILE A 222 3.08 18.25 -8.05
CA ILE A 222 4.21 17.68 -7.31
C ILE A 222 5.15 18.74 -6.74
N SER A 223 5.33 19.89 -7.41
CA SER A 223 6.22 20.95 -6.92
C SER A 223 5.66 21.61 -5.67
N SER A 224 4.35 21.89 -5.67
CA SER A 224 3.67 22.42 -4.48
C SER A 224 3.63 21.39 -3.35
N CYS A 225 3.37 20.11 -3.67
CA CYS A 225 3.35 19.04 -2.67
C CYS A 225 4.72 18.83 -2.00
N ILE A 226 5.82 18.93 -2.75
CA ILE A 226 7.19 18.87 -2.20
C ILE A 226 7.37 19.96 -1.13
N GLY A 227 7.03 21.21 -1.45
CA GLY A 227 7.16 22.33 -0.51
C GLY A 227 6.34 22.13 0.77
N THR A 228 5.12 21.59 0.66
CA THR A 228 4.29 21.26 1.84
C THR A 228 4.90 20.12 2.66
N CYS A 229 5.40 19.06 2.02
CA CYS A 229 6.10 17.98 2.72
C CYS A 229 7.32 18.48 3.49
N GLU A 230 8.16 19.34 2.88
CA GLU A 230 9.33 19.92 3.53
C GLU A 230 8.96 20.83 4.71
N ALA A 231 7.89 21.62 4.57
CA ALA A 231 7.36 22.43 5.67
C ALA A 231 6.88 21.59 6.86
N HIS A 232 6.48 20.33 6.62
CA HIS A 232 6.11 19.35 7.65
C HIS A 232 7.29 18.48 8.11
N GLY A 233 8.52 18.79 7.71
CA GLY A 233 9.74 18.12 8.18
C GLY A 233 10.11 16.83 7.44
N LEU A 234 9.40 16.50 6.37
CA LEU A 234 9.79 15.42 5.46
C LEU A 234 10.97 15.87 4.58
N LYS A 235 11.85 14.93 4.24
CA LYS A 235 12.98 15.17 3.34
C LYS A 235 12.90 14.26 2.13
N PHE A 236 13.54 14.66 1.04
CA PHE A 236 13.60 13.90 -0.20
C PHE A 236 15.03 13.51 -0.54
N VAL A 237 15.17 12.37 -1.23
CA VAL A 237 16.47 11.83 -1.63
C VAL A 237 17.17 12.61 -2.75
N SER A 238 16.51 13.63 -3.28
CA SER A 238 16.97 14.50 -4.35
C SER A 238 16.16 15.79 -4.38
N ASP A 239 16.71 16.85 -4.99
CA ASP A 239 16.05 18.16 -5.11
C ASP A 239 14.98 18.19 -6.20
N THR A 240 15.01 17.26 -7.17
CA THR A 240 14.08 17.27 -8.32
C THR A 240 13.52 15.89 -8.62
N PRO A 241 12.22 15.77 -9.00
CA PRO A 241 11.64 14.51 -9.42
C PRO A 241 12.34 13.92 -10.65
N ASN A 242 12.51 12.61 -10.69
CA ASN A 242 12.94 11.91 -11.91
C ASN A 242 11.72 11.42 -12.70
N THR A 243 11.87 11.20 -14.00
CA THR A 243 10.83 10.55 -14.83
C THR A 243 11.13 9.06 -14.97
N ASN A 244 10.16 8.19 -14.69
CA ASN A 244 10.32 6.74 -14.81
C ASN A 244 10.02 6.23 -16.24
N GLY A 245 10.19 4.92 -16.46
CA GLY A 245 10.03 4.29 -17.78
C GLY A 245 8.61 4.32 -18.36
N VAL A 246 7.61 4.73 -17.56
CA VAL A 246 6.21 4.88 -17.98
C VAL A 246 5.76 6.35 -17.98
N GLY A 247 6.70 7.30 -17.92
CA GLY A 247 6.44 8.73 -18.06
C GLY A 247 5.91 9.42 -16.81
N GLN A 248 5.94 8.78 -15.64
CA GLN A 248 5.53 9.40 -14.38
C GLN A 248 6.70 10.14 -13.74
N GLN A 249 6.44 11.30 -13.13
CA GLN A 249 7.44 11.97 -12.30
C GLN A 249 7.39 11.40 -10.88
N VAL A 250 8.54 11.08 -10.31
CA VAL A 250 8.64 10.39 -9.02
C VAL A 250 9.67 11.09 -8.15
N LEU A 251 9.36 11.28 -6.86
CA LEU A 251 10.33 11.76 -5.87
C LEU A 251 10.19 11.01 -4.54
N TYR A 252 11.26 10.32 -4.15
CA TYR A 252 11.30 9.48 -2.96
C TYR A 252 11.63 10.28 -1.70
N PHE A 253 10.94 9.94 -0.61
CA PHE A 253 11.25 10.45 0.72
C PHE A 253 12.54 9.81 1.27
N GLU A 254 13.29 10.56 2.07
CA GLU A 254 14.36 10.03 2.90
C GLU A 254 13.77 9.23 4.07
N THR A 255 14.24 7.99 4.23
CA THR A 255 13.67 7.05 5.21
C THR A 255 13.77 7.52 6.65
N ASP A 256 14.77 8.35 6.96
CA ASP A 256 14.96 8.94 8.29
C ASP A 256 13.81 9.86 8.70
N THR A 257 13.09 10.41 7.72
CA THR A 257 11.91 11.28 7.95
C THR A 257 10.58 10.59 7.71
N SER A 258 10.59 9.36 7.14
CA SER A 258 9.38 8.58 6.83
C SER A 258 9.18 7.36 7.73
N MET A 259 9.65 7.44 8.98
CA MET A 259 9.68 6.32 9.94
C MET A 259 10.23 5.04 9.33
N GLY A 260 11.35 5.13 8.61
CA GLY A 260 12.03 4.00 7.99
C GLY A 260 11.30 3.38 6.78
N SER A 261 10.06 3.78 6.49
CA SER A 261 9.26 3.21 5.40
C SER A 261 9.54 3.93 4.10
N ARG A 262 9.67 3.17 3.00
CA ARG A 262 9.91 3.75 1.68
C ARG A 262 8.59 4.23 1.09
N MET A 263 8.59 5.50 0.70
CA MET A 263 7.44 6.17 0.12
C MET A 263 7.94 7.09 -1.00
N HIS A 264 7.07 7.44 -1.93
CA HIS A 264 7.35 8.52 -2.89
C HIS A 264 6.08 9.25 -3.31
N LEU A 265 6.28 10.50 -3.74
CA LEU A 265 5.28 11.26 -4.49
C LEU A 265 5.38 10.89 -5.96
N THR A 266 4.22 10.76 -6.61
CA THR A 266 4.10 10.48 -8.04
C THR A 266 3.19 11.51 -8.69
N ARG A 267 3.67 12.17 -9.75
CA ARG A 267 2.79 12.84 -10.70
C ARG A 267 2.60 11.95 -11.91
N LEU A 268 1.34 11.65 -12.21
CA LEU A 268 0.96 10.88 -13.39
C LEU A 268 1.09 11.75 -14.65
N PRO A 269 1.40 11.14 -15.82
CA PRO A 269 1.35 11.86 -17.08
C PRO A 269 -0.08 12.40 -17.35
N ASP A 270 -0.14 13.56 -17.99
CA ASP A 270 -1.40 14.21 -18.41
C ASP A 270 -2.17 13.37 -19.45
#